data_AF-A0A7X1HM41-F1
#
_entry.id   AF-A0A7X1HM41-F1
#
_cell.length_a   1.000
_cell.length_b   1.000
_cell.length_c   1.000
_cell.angle_alpha   90.00
_cell.angle_beta   90.00
_cell.angle_gamma   90.00
#
_symmetry.space_group_name_H-M   'P 1'
#
loop_
_entity.id
_entity.type
_entity.pdbx_description
1 polymer ?
#
loop_
_entity_poly.entity_id
_entity_poly.type
_entity_poly.pdbx_seq_one_letter_code
_entity_poly.pdbx_strand_id
1 'polypeptide(L)'
;MKKILIFSFLISTLAFSSESIGVGKDDKYGYEIKLKLEKDSNGKIKNIEILEDNTKKSISRKALPKLIAEAKIKNSADIDSIAGATYTSDVFKKALKAALENTK
;
A
#
# COMPACT_ATOMS: atom_id res chain seq x y z
N MET A 1 -32.25 12.79 -23.09
CA MET A 1 -31.24 11.78 -23.51
C MET A 1 -29.95 12.02 -22.75
N LYS A 2 -29.51 11.05 -21.93
CA LYS A 2 -28.11 10.64 -21.73
C LYS A 2 -28.00 9.74 -20.49
N LYS A 3 -28.18 8.44 -20.76
CA LYS A 3 -27.51 7.28 -20.17
C LYS A 3 -27.51 7.19 -18.64
N ILE A 4 -28.55 6.54 -18.11
CA ILE A 4 -28.45 5.75 -16.88
C ILE A 4 -27.44 4.63 -17.18
N LEU A 5 -26.26 4.68 -16.55
CA LEU A 5 -25.35 3.53 -16.52
C LEU A 5 -25.65 2.81 -15.21
N ILE A 6 -26.57 1.85 -15.25
CA ILE A 6 -26.71 0.84 -14.19
C ILE A 6 -25.41 0.05 -14.22
N PHE A 7 -24.52 0.34 -13.27
CA PHE A 7 -23.40 -0.54 -12.96
C PHE A 7 -24.03 -1.77 -12.30
N SER A 8 -24.38 -2.75 -13.13
CA SER A 8 -24.88 -4.06 -12.70
C SER A 8 -23.85 -4.65 -11.76
N PHE A 9 -24.08 -4.52 -10.46
CA PHE A 9 -23.33 -5.22 -9.43
C PHE A 9 -23.79 -6.68 -9.50
N LEU A 10 -23.24 -7.39 -10.49
CA LEU A 10 -23.27 -8.83 -10.54
C LEU A 10 -22.65 -9.28 -9.22
N ILE A 11 -23.47 -9.85 -8.34
CA ILE A 11 -23.05 -10.46 -7.07
C ILE A 11 -22.25 -11.71 -7.47
N SER A 12 -21.00 -11.50 -7.86
CA SER A 12 -20.01 -12.57 -7.93
C SER A 12 -19.51 -12.78 -6.50
N THR A 13 -19.45 -14.06 -6.12
CA THR A 13 -18.90 -14.61 -4.87
C THR A 13 -18.20 -13.59 -3.97
N LEU A 14 -18.71 -13.38 -2.75
CA LEU A 14 -18.07 -12.57 -1.70
C LEU A 14 -16.61 -13.01 -1.51
N ALA A 15 -15.69 -12.42 -2.27
CA ALA A 15 -14.29 -12.44 -1.94
C ALA A 15 -14.15 -11.47 -0.78
N PHE A 16 -14.22 -12.00 0.44
CA PHE A 16 -13.96 -11.26 1.66
C PHE A 16 -12.49 -10.83 1.64
N SER A 17 -12.22 -9.66 1.04
CA SER A 17 -10.91 -9.03 1.08
C SER A 17 -10.88 -8.07 2.26
N SER A 18 -10.03 -8.35 3.24
CA SER A 18 -9.83 -7.45 4.37
C SER A 18 -8.98 -6.27 3.90
N GLU A 19 -9.52 -5.06 4.07
CA GLU A 19 -8.85 -3.81 3.73
C GLU A 19 -8.39 -3.11 5.01
N SER A 20 -7.20 -2.53 4.97
CA SER A 20 -6.65 -1.77 6.09
C SER A 20 -5.82 -0.59 5.59
N ILE A 21 -5.75 0.48 6.39
CA ILE A 21 -4.95 1.66 6.08
C ILE A 21 -3.78 1.71 7.05
N GLY A 22 -2.60 1.99 6.51
CA GLY A 22 -1.39 2.22 7.27
C GLY A 22 -0.76 3.55 6.92
N VAL A 23 -0.21 4.21 7.95
CA VAL A 23 0.49 5.48 7.82
C VAL A 23 1.88 5.31 8.40
N GLY A 24 2.90 5.61 7.60
CA GLY A 24 4.29 5.65 8.02
C GLY A 24 4.75 7.10 8.06
N LYS A 25 5.54 7.45 9.08
CA LYS A 25 6.07 8.81 9.26
C LYS A 25 7.56 8.81 9.56
N ASP A 26 8.22 9.89 9.16
CA ASP A 26 9.54 10.31 9.59
C ASP A 26 9.45 11.74 10.13
N ASP A 27 9.46 11.87 11.45
CA ASP A 27 9.25 13.16 12.13
C ASP A 27 10.42 14.14 11.92
N LYS A 28 11.62 13.61 11.61
CA LYS A 28 12.82 14.43 11.41
C LYS A 28 12.75 15.25 10.13
N TYR A 29 12.24 14.64 9.05
CA TYR A 29 12.14 15.28 7.73
C TYR A 29 10.71 15.61 7.32
N GLY A 30 9.71 15.27 8.16
CA GLY A 30 8.30 15.51 7.88
C GLY A 30 7.74 14.62 6.77
N TYR A 31 8.37 13.48 6.51
CA TYR A 31 7.92 12.56 5.47
C TYR A 31 6.82 11.64 5.96
N GLU A 32 5.85 11.36 5.09
CA GLU A 32 4.67 10.57 5.35
C GLU A 32 4.25 9.84 4.08
N ILE A 33 3.93 8.56 4.24
CA ILE A 33 3.26 7.74 3.23
C ILE A 33 2.05 7.10 3.88
N LYS A 34 0.90 7.26 3.22
CA LYS A 34 -0.34 6.57 3.56
C LYS A 34 -0.65 5.59 2.47
N LEU A 35 -0.90 4.35 2.86
CA LEU A 35 -1.24 3.28 1.93
C LEU A 35 -2.47 2.52 2.39
N LYS A 36 -3.19 1.99 1.42
CA LYS A 36 -4.25 1.01 1.59
C LYS A 36 -3.67 -0.37 1.27
N LEU A 37 -3.89 -1.30 2.17
CA LEU A 37 -3.52 -2.69 2.04
C LEU A 37 -4.78 -3.53 1.86
N GLU A 38 -4.78 -4.40 0.86
CA GLU A 38 -5.84 -5.38 0.64
C GLU A 38 -5.25 -6.77 0.78
N LYS A 39 -5.87 -7.60 1.63
CA LYS A 39 -5.54 -9.01 1.79
C LYS A 39 -6.57 -9.91 1.11
N ASP A 40 -6.13 -11.07 0.65
CA ASP A 40 -7.03 -12.14 0.25
C ASP A 40 -7.61 -12.87 1.47
N SER A 41 -8.49 -13.84 1.22
CA SER A 41 -9.11 -14.68 2.26
C SER A 41 -8.10 -15.54 3.04
N ASN A 42 -6.86 -15.69 2.54
CA ASN A 42 -5.79 -16.43 3.19
C ASN A 42 -4.84 -15.52 4.00
N GLY A 43 -5.16 -14.22 4.10
CA GLY A 43 -4.33 -13.23 4.77
C GLY A 43 -3.11 -12.78 3.98
N LYS A 44 -2.99 -13.13 2.69
CA LYS A 44 -1.88 -12.70 1.83
C LYS A 44 -2.13 -11.32 1.23
N ILE A 45 -1.07 -10.54 1.07
CA ILE A 45 -1.10 -9.23 0.43
C ILE A 45 -1.51 -9.39 -1.05
N LYS A 46 -2.73 -8.98 -1.36
CA LYS A 46 -3.27 -8.96 -2.73
C LYS A 46 -2.86 -7.68 -3.44
N ASN A 47 -3.07 -6.55 -2.77
CA ASN A 47 -2.83 -5.23 -3.33
C ASN A 47 -2.29 -4.25 -2.28
N ILE A 48 -1.48 -3.30 -2.74
CA ILE A 48 -1.02 -2.15 -1.97
C ILE A 48 -1.22 -0.93 -2.85
N GLU A 49 -2.04 0.00 -2.40
CA GLU A 49 -2.29 1.28 -3.08
C GLU A 49 -1.73 2.43 -2.24
N ILE A 50 -0.98 3.32 -2.89
CA ILE A 50 -0.45 4.53 -2.22
C ILE A 50 -1.50 5.63 -2.34
N LEU A 51 -2.06 6.03 -1.19
CA LEU A 51 -3.08 7.08 -1.10
C LEU A 51 -2.43 8.46 -1.03
N GLU A 52 -1.38 8.59 -0.21
CA GLU A 52 -0.64 9.84 0.00
C GLU A 52 0.86 9.54 0.07
N ASP A 53 1.66 10.41 -0.54
CA ASP A 53 3.13 10.36 -0.50
C ASP A 53 3.67 11.79 -0.59
N ASN A 54 4.24 12.29 0.50
CA ASN A 54 4.88 13.61 0.54
C ASN A 54 6.42 13.53 0.47
N THR A 55 6.98 12.34 0.23
CA THR A 55 8.42 12.15 0.03
C THR A 55 8.85 12.74 -1.31
N LYS A 56 10.12 12.58 -1.68
CA LYS A 56 10.65 13.12 -2.92
C LYS A 56 10.09 12.36 -4.14
N LYS A 57 8.98 12.87 -4.70
CA LYS A 57 8.21 12.27 -5.82
C LYS A 57 9.03 11.69 -6.97
N SER A 58 10.16 12.31 -7.35
CA SER A 58 11.01 11.79 -8.42
C SER A 58 11.70 10.45 -8.06
N ILE A 59 12.04 10.27 -6.79
CA ILE A 59 12.61 9.05 -6.22
C ILE A 59 11.50 8.04 -5.97
N SER A 60 10.39 8.47 -5.38
CA SER A 60 9.28 7.59 -4.98
C SER A 60 8.63 6.88 -6.16
N ARG A 61 8.48 7.56 -7.30
CA ARG A 61 7.98 6.95 -8.54
C ARG A 61 8.78 5.73 -9.01
N LYS A 62 10.08 5.66 -8.68
CA LYS A 62 10.95 4.53 -9.04
C LYS A 62 11.03 3.50 -7.91
N ALA A 63 10.96 3.94 -6.67
CA ALA A 63 11.12 3.08 -5.49
C ALA A 63 9.84 2.33 -5.12
N LEU A 64 8.69 3.02 -5.08
CA LEU A 64 7.42 2.46 -4.61
C LEU A 64 6.99 1.20 -5.39
N PRO A 65 7.06 1.15 -6.74
CA PRO A 65 6.68 -0.07 -7.46
C PRO A 65 7.55 -1.28 -7.10
N LYS A 66 8.85 -1.06 -6.83
CA LYS A 66 9.78 -2.13 -6.43
C LYS A 66 9.49 -2.61 -5.01
N LEU A 67 9.30 -1.68 -4.09
CA LEU A 67 8.96 -1.97 -2.70
C LEU A 67 7.62 -2.72 -2.59
N ILE A 68 6.60 -2.31 -3.36
CA ILE A 68 5.30 -2.99 -3.42
C ILE A 68 5.45 -4.41 -3.98
N ALA A 69 6.22 -4.58 -5.06
CA ALA A 69 6.46 -5.91 -5.63
C ALA A 69 7.14 -6.84 -4.62
N GLU A 70 8.17 -6.34 -3.92
CA GLU A 70 8.89 -7.11 -2.91
C GLU A 70 8.02 -7.45 -1.70
N ALA A 71 7.23 -6.48 -1.22
CA ALA A 71 6.27 -6.69 -0.14
C ALA A 71 5.25 -7.78 -0.48
N LYS A 72 4.77 -7.82 -1.73
CA LYS A 72 3.87 -8.87 -2.20
C LYS A 72 4.55 -10.23 -2.28
N ILE A 73 5.81 -10.30 -2.71
CA ILE A 73 6.58 -11.54 -2.79
C ILE A 73 6.89 -12.09 -1.40
N LYS A 74 7.42 -11.25 -0.50
CA LYS A 74 7.77 -11.62 0.89
C LYS A 74 6.54 -11.73 1.80
N ASN A 75 5.39 -11.19 1.36
CA ASN A 75 4.17 -11.07 2.15
C ASN A 75 4.40 -10.39 3.52
N SER A 76 5.25 -9.37 3.56
CA SER A 76 5.75 -8.76 4.79
C SER A 76 6.17 -7.30 4.57
N ALA A 77 6.23 -6.52 5.65
CA ALA A 77 6.87 -5.20 5.68
C ALA A 77 8.40 -5.27 5.86
N ASP A 78 8.94 -6.45 6.18
CA ASP A 78 10.38 -6.69 6.27
C ASP A 78 10.97 -6.93 4.87
N ILE A 79 11.20 -5.83 4.17
CA ILE A 79 11.69 -5.78 2.80
C ILE A 79 12.96 -4.94 2.72
N ASP A 80 13.73 -5.16 1.66
CA ASP A 80 14.96 -4.45 1.41
C ASP A 80 14.69 -3.01 0.97
N SER A 81 15.65 -2.13 1.28
CA SER A 81 15.54 -0.72 0.92
C SER A 81 16.12 -0.47 -0.46
N ILE A 82 15.57 0.49 -1.19
CA ILE A 82 16.06 0.84 -2.52
C ILE A 82 17.18 1.86 -2.39
N ALA A 83 18.33 1.56 -2.99
CA ALA A 83 19.48 2.46 -3.01
C ALA A 83 19.09 3.85 -3.56
N GLY A 84 19.45 4.90 -2.83
CA GLY A 84 19.09 6.29 -3.17
C GLY A 84 17.64 6.69 -2.82
N ALA A 85 16.87 5.81 -2.17
CA ALA A 85 15.49 6.05 -1.77
C ALA A 85 15.22 5.76 -0.29
N THR A 86 16.23 5.92 0.58
CA THR A 86 16.18 5.57 2.01
C THR A 86 14.91 6.07 2.70
N TYR A 87 14.59 7.37 2.59
CA TYR A 87 13.40 7.94 3.22
C TYR A 87 12.10 7.31 2.71
N THR A 88 11.94 7.15 1.40
CA THR A 88 10.76 6.50 0.82
C THR A 88 10.67 5.05 1.29
N SER A 89 11.77 4.30 1.30
CA SER A 89 11.80 2.91 1.76
C SER A 89 11.43 2.80 3.23
N ASP A 90 12.01 3.62 4.10
CA ASP A 90 11.75 3.56 5.54
C ASP A 90 10.32 3.94 5.89
N VAL A 91 9.82 5.04 5.32
CA VAL A 91 8.45 5.50 5.55
C VAL A 91 7.43 4.50 4.97
N PHE A 92 7.70 3.91 3.79
CA PHE A 92 6.86 2.86 3.21
C PHE A 92 6.81 1.61 4.09
N LYS A 93 7.95 1.13 4.60
CA LYS A 93 8.01 -0.04 5.51
C LYS A 93 7.18 0.20 6.77
N LYS A 94 7.28 1.40 7.37
CA LYS A 94 6.46 1.78 8.53
C LYS A 94 4.96 1.80 8.19
N ALA A 95 4.59 2.38 7.05
CA ALA A 95 3.20 2.44 6.60
C ALA A 95 2.63 1.02 6.38
N LEU A 96 3.40 0.15 5.73
CA LEU A 96 2.97 -1.22 5.46
C LEU A 96 2.85 -2.04 6.74
N LYS A 97 3.80 -1.88 7.68
CA LYS A 97 3.72 -2.52 9.00
C LYS A 97 2.45 -2.08 9.74
N ALA A 98 2.17 -0.78 9.78
CA ALA A 98 0.95 -0.26 10.39
C ALA A 98 -0.32 -0.83 9.72
N ALA A 99 -0.36 -0.92 8.39
CA ALA A 99 -1.50 -1.52 7.69
C ALA A 99 -1.68 -3.01 8.06
N LEU A 100 -0.58 -3.77 8.09
CA LEU A 100 -0.58 -5.18 8.46
C LEU A 100 -1.09 -5.42 9.89
N GLU A 101 -0.73 -4.55 10.82
CA GLU A 101 -1.17 -4.58 12.23
C GLU A 101 -2.61 -4.11 12.40
N ASN A 102 -3.06 -3.14 11.60
CA ASN A 102 -4.43 -2.61 11.62
C ASN A 102 -5.45 -3.54 10.96
N THR A 103 -5.01 -4.62 10.32
CA THR A 103 -5.93 -5.61 9.75
C THR A 103 -6.62 -6.39 10.88
N LYS A 104 -7.87 -6.07 11.19
CA LYS A 104 -8.76 -6.87 12.04
C LYS A 104 -9.68 -7.76 11.22
#